data_AF-L5LJ25-F1
#
_entry.id   AF-L5LJ25-F1
#
_cell.length_a   1.000
_cell.length_b   1.000
_cell.length_c   1.000
_cell.angle_alpha   90.00
_cell.angle_beta   90.00
_cell.angle_gamma   90.00
#
_symmetry.space_group_name_H-M   'P 1'
#
loop_
_entity.id
_entity.type
_entity.pdbx_description
1 polymer ?
#
loop_
_entity_poly.entity_id
_entity_poly.type
_entity_poly.pdbx_seq_one_letter_code
_entity_poly.pdbx_strand_id
1 'polypeptide(L)'
;MLAGFVSVLIQASVIQGGIGTIINDARNGGRLNFWNFDPNPLQRHTFWTIILGGTFTWTSLYGVNQSQVQRYISCKSRFQAKLTVSSSINALAAVTVEDLVKPKFRSLSERSLSWISQGMSVLFGALCIGMAALASLMGALLQAALSIIGMIGGPLLGLFSLGILVPFANSIGALIGLIAGFAASFWVGIGAQLYPPLDERTMPLSLETYGCNNTYNGSNWMTTTAMPFSTTALQGHDVERTPLMDNWYSLSYLYFSTLGTLVTLFVGILVSLSTGGRKQNLDRKFLLTKEDILFNFDNFKKKEQVFSYKSHPVEEGGTDNPAFNHIEMNFTDPSGRTSGTHL
;
A
#
# COMPACT_ATOMS: atom_id res chain seq x y z
N MET A 1 -17.70 2.12 -1.80
CA MET A 1 -16.86 1.80 -0.61
C MET A 1 -17.50 2.30 0.69
N LEU A 2 -17.78 3.61 0.83
CA LEU A 2 -18.37 4.17 2.05
C LEU A 2 -19.69 3.49 2.46
N ALA A 3 -20.62 3.31 1.53
CA ALA A 3 -21.89 2.61 1.78
C ALA A 3 -21.67 1.16 2.27
N GLY A 4 -20.62 0.48 1.79
CA GLY A 4 -20.26 -0.86 2.24
C GLY A 4 -19.75 -0.87 3.67
N PHE A 5 -18.86 0.05 4.03
CA PHE A 5 -18.40 0.21 5.43
C PHE A 5 -19.55 0.52 6.37
N VAL A 6 -20.45 1.45 5.99
CA VAL A 6 -21.62 1.80 6.78
C VAL A 6 -22.55 0.59 6.94
N SER A 7 -22.81 -0.16 5.87
CA SER A 7 -23.62 -1.39 5.92
C SER A 7 -23.05 -2.43 6.90
N VAL A 8 -21.74 -2.67 6.85
CA VAL A 8 -21.07 -3.61 7.78
C VAL A 8 -21.17 -3.12 9.24
N LEU A 9 -20.97 -1.83 9.49
CA LEU A 9 -21.09 -1.27 10.84
C LEU A 9 -22.52 -1.38 11.38
N ILE A 10 -23.53 -1.10 10.55
CA ILE A 10 -24.95 -1.25 10.92
C ILE A 10 -25.24 -2.72 11.21
N GLN A 11 -24.87 -3.63 10.32
CA GLN A 11 -25.12 -5.06 10.49
C GLN A 11 -24.44 -5.61 11.75
N ALA A 12 -23.18 -5.23 11.99
CA ALA A 12 -22.45 -5.62 13.21
C ALA A 12 -23.14 -5.09 14.47
N SER A 13 -23.62 -3.84 14.44
CA SER A 13 -24.36 -3.23 15.54
C SER A 13 -25.69 -3.93 15.82
N VAL A 14 -26.40 -4.37 14.77
CA VAL A 14 -27.66 -5.12 14.93
C VAL A 14 -27.41 -6.50 15.51
N ILE A 15 -26.39 -7.22 15.03
CA ILE A 15 -26.06 -8.58 15.50
C ILE A 15 -25.62 -8.58 16.97
N GLN A 16 -24.80 -7.60 17.39
CA GLN A 16 -24.25 -7.53 18.75
C GLN A 16 -25.16 -6.80 19.75
N GLY A 17 -26.37 -6.42 19.35
CA GLY A 17 -27.32 -5.73 20.24
C GLY A 17 -26.95 -4.28 20.56
N GLY A 18 -26.13 -3.64 19.72
CA GLY A 18 -25.79 -2.22 19.79
C GLY A 18 -24.29 -1.93 19.79
N ILE A 19 -23.94 -0.68 19.46
CA ILE A 19 -22.54 -0.20 19.44
C ILE A 19 -21.93 -0.22 20.86
N GLY A 20 -22.74 0.00 21.89
CA GLY A 20 -22.28 0.00 23.29
C GLY A 20 -21.68 -1.33 23.73
N THR A 21 -22.30 -2.45 23.34
CA THR A 21 -21.79 -3.80 23.59
C THR A 21 -20.45 -4.01 22.89
N ILE A 22 -20.36 -3.64 21.60
CA ILE A 22 -19.11 -3.73 20.81
C ILE A 22 -17.96 -2.95 21.48
N ILE A 23 -18.23 -1.74 21.99
CA ILE A 23 -17.23 -0.93 22.68
C ILE A 23 -16.82 -1.57 24.00
N ASN A 24 -17.77 -2.11 24.76
CA ASN A 24 -17.47 -2.81 26.02
C ASN A 24 -16.66 -4.08 25.79
N ASP A 25 -16.99 -4.88 24.77
CA ASP A 25 -16.23 -6.06 24.38
C ASP A 25 -14.82 -5.70 23.94
N ALA A 26 -14.68 -4.62 23.15
CA ALA A 26 -13.37 -4.10 22.76
C ALA A 26 -12.56 -3.59 23.96
N ARG A 27 -13.22 -3.01 24.97
CA ARG A 27 -12.59 -2.57 26.23
C ARG A 27 -12.11 -3.77 27.05
N ASN A 28 -12.98 -4.76 27.23
CA ASN A 28 -12.70 -5.98 28.01
C ASN A 28 -11.62 -6.83 27.34
N GLY A 29 -11.62 -6.91 26.01
CA GLY A 29 -10.55 -7.53 25.22
C GLY A 29 -9.27 -6.70 25.11
N GLY A 30 -9.13 -5.59 25.86
CA GLY A 30 -7.92 -4.76 25.90
C GLY A 30 -7.56 -4.03 24.60
N ARG A 31 -8.46 -3.97 23.61
CA ARG A 31 -8.23 -3.37 22.28
C ARG A 31 -8.35 -1.86 22.26
N LEU A 32 -8.95 -1.25 23.28
CA LEU A 32 -9.09 0.21 23.42
C LEU A 32 -7.91 0.87 24.16
N ASN A 33 -6.76 0.20 24.25
CA ASN A 33 -5.53 0.75 24.82
C ASN A 33 -4.82 1.67 23.81
N PHE A 34 -5.36 2.87 23.61
CA PHE A 34 -4.85 3.85 22.64
C PHE A 34 -3.40 4.29 22.91
N TRP A 35 -2.97 4.30 24.18
CA TRP A 35 -1.67 4.82 24.61
C TRP A 35 -0.69 3.72 25.03
N ASN A 36 -0.65 2.62 24.27
CA ASN A 36 0.37 1.59 24.47
C ASN A 36 1.70 2.02 23.82
N PHE A 37 2.63 2.51 24.64
CA PHE A 37 3.96 2.98 24.21
C PHE A 37 5.05 1.90 24.21
N ASP A 38 4.68 0.62 24.32
CA ASP A 38 5.65 -0.49 24.26
C ASP A 38 6.42 -0.48 22.92
N PRO A 39 7.77 -0.36 22.94
CA PRO A 39 8.59 -0.35 21.74
C PRO A 39 8.74 -1.73 21.08
N ASN A 40 8.22 -2.80 21.70
CA ASN A 40 8.34 -4.16 21.17
C ASN A 40 7.68 -4.29 19.78
N PRO A 41 8.45 -4.56 18.71
CA PRO A 41 7.92 -4.62 17.34
C PRO A 41 7.10 -5.89 17.05
N LEU A 42 7.08 -6.84 17.99
CA LEU A 42 6.31 -8.09 17.91
C LEU A 42 4.85 -7.91 18.35
N GLN A 43 4.55 -6.83 19.06
CA GLN A 43 3.16 -6.48 19.36
C GLN A 43 2.50 -5.90 18.12
N ARG A 44 1.31 -6.42 17.77
CA ARG A 44 0.60 -6.02 16.54
C ARG A 44 0.30 -4.52 16.53
N HIS A 45 -0.27 -4.01 17.63
CA HIS A 45 -0.79 -2.65 17.73
C HIS A 45 -0.20 -1.93 18.96
N THR A 46 0.79 -1.09 18.71
CA THR A 46 1.35 -0.13 19.67
C THR A 46 1.42 1.25 19.01
N PHE A 47 1.64 2.28 19.81
CA PHE A 47 1.90 3.63 19.30
C PHE A 47 2.98 3.61 18.20
N TRP A 48 4.07 2.88 18.43
CA TRP A 48 5.18 2.78 17.49
C TRP A 48 4.83 2.00 16.23
N THR A 49 4.16 0.85 16.35
CA THR A 49 3.81 0.04 15.16
C THR A 49 2.82 0.75 14.25
N ILE A 50 1.90 1.52 14.83
CA ILE A 50 0.92 2.31 14.09
C ILE A 50 1.57 3.54 13.46
N ILE A 51 2.37 4.31 14.22
CA ILE A 51 2.99 5.52 13.69
C ILE A 51 4.06 5.17 12.66
N LEU A 52 5.04 4.34 13.01
CA LEU A 52 6.13 3.99 12.09
C LEU A 52 5.63 3.04 10.99
N GLY A 53 5.16 1.85 11.36
CA GLY A 53 4.71 0.84 10.40
C GLY A 53 3.53 1.31 9.54
N GLY A 54 2.56 1.99 10.16
CA GLY A 54 1.43 2.58 9.44
C GLY A 54 1.86 3.68 8.48
N THR A 55 2.79 4.58 8.85
CA THR A 55 3.26 5.62 7.93
C THR A 55 3.87 5.03 6.67
N PHE A 56 4.77 4.03 6.77
CA PHE A 56 5.33 3.37 5.59
C PHE A 56 4.27 2.63 4.78
N THR A 57 3.36 1.92 5.45
CA THR A 57 2.28 1.17 4.78
C THR A 57 1.35 2.10 3.99
N TRP A 58 0.91 3.20 4.59
CA TRP A 58 0.00 4.16 3.94
C TRP A 58 0.72 5.00 2.87
N THR A 59 1.97 5.43 3.14
CA THR A 59 2.79 6.13 2.15
C THR A 59 3.06 5.24 0.95
N SER A 60 3.28 3.94 1.18
CA SER A 60 3.44 3.00 0.09
C SER A 60 2.14 2.86 -0.74
N LEU A 61 1.01 2.69 -0.05
CA LEU A 61 -0.28 2.48 -0.69
C LEU A 61 -0.72 3.67 -1.56
N TYR A 62 -0.45 4.89 -1.12
CA TYR A 62 -0.92 6.11 -1.79
C TYR A 62 0.17 6.87 -2.56
N GLY A 63 1.42 6.82 -2.09
CA GLY A 63 2.52 7.62 -2.64
C GLY A 63 3.25 6.98 -3.83
N VAL A 64 3.31 5.64 -3.89
CA VAL A 64 4.08 4.92 -4.94
C VAL A 64 3.27 3.91 -5.72
N ASN A 65 2.01 3.67 -5.34
CA ASN A 65 1.13 2.80 -6.10
C ASN A 65 0.82 3.43 -7.46
N GLN A 66 1.33 2.82 -8.53
CA GLN A 66 1.18 3.28 -9.92
C GLN A 66 -0.26 3.63 -10.26
N SER A 67 -1.22 2.81 -9.84
CA SER A 67 -2.63 3.04 -10.12
C SER A 67 -3.19 4.29 -9.43
N GLN A 68 -2.62 4.71 -8.30
CA GLN A 68 -3.02 5.92 -7.58
C GLN A 68 -2.30 7.15 -8.17
N VAL A 69 -1.00 7.05 -8.44
CA VAL A 69 -0.21 8.13 -9.04
C VAL A 69 -0.79 8.55 -10.40
N GLN A 70 -1.04 7.59 -11.28
CA GLN A 70 -1.65 7.85 -12.59
C GLN A 70 -3.04 8.51 -12.48
N ARG A 71 -3.81 8.18 -11.43
CA ARG A 71 -5.12 8.79 -11.20
C ARG A 71 -5.03 10.23 -10.73
N TYR A 72 -4.07 10.55 -9.86
CA TYR A 72 -3.85 11.94 -9.43
C TYR A 72 -3.46 12.80 -10.62
N ILE A 73 -2.56 12.35 -11.48
CA ILE A 73 -2.13 13.09 -12.68
C ILE A 73 -3.20 13.13 -13.79
N SER A 74 -4.25 12.31 -13.71
CA SER A 74 -5.35 12.27 -14.70
C SER A 74 -6.57 13.11 -14.31
N CYS A 75 -6.66 13.62 -13.07
CA CYS A 75 -7.80 14.41 -12.59
C CYS A 75 -7.51 15.91 -12.61
N LYS A 76 -8.34 16.73 -13.28
CA LYS A 76 -8.14 18.19 -13.37
C LYS A 76 -8.22 18.92 -12.02
N SER A 77 -8.91 18.33 -11.04
CA SER A 77 -9.07 18.92 -9.70
C SER A 77 -8.72 17.99 -8.54
N ARG A 78 -8.22 18.55 -7.42
CA ARG A 78 -7.91 17.80 -6.19
C ARG A 78 -9.15 17.12 -5.58
N PHE A 79 -10.34 17.71 -5.75
CA PHE A 79 -11.59 17.11 -5.30
C PHE A 79 -12.00 15.92 -6.17
N GLN A 80 -11.85 16.05 -7.50
CA GLN A 80 -12.07 14.96 -8.45
C GLN A 80 -11.06 13.82 -8.25
N ALA A 81 -9.81 14.14 -7.91
CA ALA A 81 -8.80 13.17 -7.55
C ALA A 81 -9.22 12.35 -6.31
N LYS A 82 -9.72 13.01 -5.25
CA LYS A 82 -10.23 12.34 -4.04
C LYS A 82 -11.44 11.42 -4.33
N LEU A 83 -12.33 11.80 -5.24
CA LEU A 83 -13.50 10.99 -5.61
C LEU A 83 -13.13 9.80 -6.52
N THR A 84 -12.22 9.99 -7.47
CA THR A 84 -11.77 8.94 -8.42
C THR A 84 -10.96 7.82 -7.75
N VAL A 85 -10.31 8.10 -6.61
CA VAL A 85 -9.67 7.07 -5.77
C VAL A 85 -10.66 5.96 -5.38
N SER A 86 -11.97 6.23 -5.35
CA SER A 86 -12.99 5.24 -5.04
C SER A 86 -13.19 4.13 -6.10
N SER A 87 -12.67 4.25 -7.33
CA SER A 87 -12.83 3.22 -8.39
C SER A 87 -11.52 2.48 -8.71
N SER A 88 -11.00 1.71 -7.74
CA SER A 88 -9.74 0.95 -7.87
C SER A 88 -9.67 -0.01 -9.06
N ILE A 89 -10.81 -0.57 -9.46
CA ILE A 89 -10.91 -1.56 -10.54
C ILE A 89 -10.69 -0.89 -11.91
N ASN A 90 -11.30 0.26 -12.16
CA ASN A 90 -11.24 0.91 -13.46
C ASN A 90 -9.83 1.40 -13.78
N ALA A 91 -9.09 1.89 -12.79
CA ALA A 91 -7.72 2.31 -13.05
C ALA A 91 -6.76 1.13 -13.15
N LEU A 92 -6.99 0.01 -12.46
CA LEU A 92 -6.21 -1.21 -12.67
C LEU A 92 -6.36 -1.72 -14.11
N ALA A 93 -7.59 -1.66 -14.65
CA ALA A 93 -7.86 -1.97 -16.05
C ALA A 93 -7.15 -1.00 -17.01
N ALA A 94 -7.20 0.31 -16.73
CA ALA A 94 -6.50 1.32 -17.54
C ALA A 94 -4.97 1.12 -17.54
N VAL A 95 -4.36 0.93 -16.37
CA VAL A 95 -2.92 0.65 -16.21
C VAL A 95 -2.53 -0.60 -17.00
N THR A 96 -3.32 -1.68 -16.88
CA THR A 96 -3.06 -2.93 -17.61
C THR A 96 -3.08 -2.71 -19.12
N VAL A 97 -4.01 -1.89 -19.60
CA VAL A 97 -4.14 -1.59 -21.02
C VAL A 97 -3.00 -0.70 -21.52
N GLU A 98 -2.64 0.34 -20.79
CA GLU A 98 -1.56 1.27 -21.16
C GLU A 98 -0.16 0.64 -21.04
N ASP A 99 0.09 -0.16 -19.99
CA ASP A 99 1.43 -0.70 -19.71
C ASP A 99 1.68 -2.07 -20.37
N LEU A 100 0.66 -2.90 -20.60
CA LEU A 100 0.83 -4.26 -21.15
C LEU A 100 0.23 -4.44 -22.54
N VAL A 101 -0.98 -3.90 -22.80
CA VAL A 101 -1.69 -4.13 -24.07
C VAL A 101 -1.15 -3.21 -25.17
N LYS A 102 -1.03 -1.91 -24.90
CA LYS A 102 -0.62 -0.89 -25.88
C LYS A 102 0.82 -1.06 -26.39
N PRO A 103 1.82 -1.42 -25.57
CA PRO A 103 3.18 -1.64 -26.07
C PRO A 103 3.30 -2.90 -26.94
N LYS A 104 2.49 -3.93 -26.64
CA LYS A 104 2.47 -5.21 -27.38
C LYS A 104 1.67 -5.13 -28.68
N PHE A 105 0.65 -4.27 -28.72
CA PHE A 105 -0.23 -4.08 -29.88
C PHE A 105 -0.30 -2.61 -30.30
N ARG A 106 0.74 -2.16 -30.98
CA ARG A 106 0.96 -0.76 -31.40
C ARG A 106 -0.07 -0.21 -32.41
N SER A 107 -0.90 -1.06 -33.02
CA SER A 107 -1.84 -0.70 -34.10
C SER A 107 -3.31 -0.64 -33.68
N LEU A 108 -3.61 -0.74 -32.38
CA LEU A 108 -5.00 -0.72 -31.91
C LEU A 108 -5.59 0.70 -31.96
N SER A 109 -6.80 0.83 -32.52
CA SER A 109 -7.59 2.06 -32.47
C SER A 109 -7.98 2.41 -31.02
N GLU A 110 -8.08 3.69 -30.69
CA GLU A 110 -8.51 4.15 -29.36
C GLU A 110 -9.89 3.60 -28.96
N ARG A 111 -10.79 3.38 -29.92
CA ARG A 111 -12.10 2.75 -29.66
C ARG A 111 -11.93 1.31 -29.19
N SER A 112 -11.08 0.53 -29.85
CA SER A 112 -10.79 -0.85 -29.45
C SER A 112 -10.09 -0.89 -28.09
N LEU A 113 -9.19 0.06 -27.82
CA LEU A 113 -8.51 0.19 -26.52
C LEU A 113 -9.50 0.45 -25.37
N SER A 114 -10.48 1.32 -25.61
CA SER A 114 -11.56 1.60 -24.66
C SER A 114 -12.44 0.37 -24.40
N TRP A 115 -12.82 -0.38 -25.44
CA TRP A 115 -13.58 -1.63 -25.29
C TRP A 115 -12.79 -2.69 -24.51
N ILE A 116 -11.49 -2.82 -24.78
CA ILE A 116 -10.60 -3.71 -24.03
C ILE A 116 -10.51 -3.27 -22.56
N SER A 117 -10.35 -1.97 -22.29
CA SER A 117 -10.31 -1.43 -20.92
C SER A 117 -11.61 -1.69 -20.14
N GLN A 118 -12.76 -1.56 -20.80
CA GLN A 118 -14.06 -1.91 -20.21
C GLN A 118 -14.18 -3.41 -19.95
N GLY A 119 -13.77 -4.26 -20.89
CA GLY A 119 -13.72 -5.72 -20.71
C GLY A 119 -12.82 -6.13 -19.55
N MET A 120 -11.64 -5.51 -19.43
CA MET A 120 -10.72 -5.72 -18.31
C MET A 120 -11.32 -5.26 -16.97
N SER A 121 -12.09 -4.16 -16.96
CA SER A 121 -12.78 -3.68 -15.76
C SER A 121 -13.84 -4.69 -15.28
N VAL A 122 -14.60 -5.29 -16.21
CA VAL A 122 -15.56 -6.36 -15.88
C VAL A 122 -14.85 -7.60 -15.36
N LEU A 123 -13.75 -8.02 -16.01
CA LEU A 123 -12.95 -9.17 -15.59
C LEU A 123 -12.40 -8.99 -14.17
N PHE A 124 -11.77 -7.85 -13.88
CA PHE A 124 -11.25 -7.57 -12.54
C PHE A 124 -12.38 -7.43 -11.51
N GLY A 125 -13.54 -6.91 -11.90
CA GLY A 125 -14.74 -6.90 -11.06
C GLY A 125 -15.22 -8.31 -10.69
N ALA A 126 -15.31 -9.21 -11.67
CA ALA A 126 -15.68 -10.61 -11.46
C ALA A 126 -14.65 -11.34 -10.56
N LEU A 127 -13.35 -11.11 -10.80
CA LEU A 127 -12.29 -11.64 -9.96
C LEU A 127 -12.38 -11.11 -8.52
N CYS A 128 -12.69 -9.82 -8.32
CA CYS A 128 -12.90 -9.26 -6.99
C CYS A 128 -14.09 -9.92 -6.26
N ILE A 129 -15.19 -10.19 -6.96
CA ILE A 129 -16.35 -10.89 -6.39
C ILE A 129 -15.98 -12.34 -6.02
N GLY A 130 -15.25 -13.04 -6.89
CA GLY A 130 -14.74 -14.39 -6.60
C GLY A 130 -13.81 -14.42 -5.40
N MET A 131 -12.88 -13.46 -5.31
CA MET A 131 -12.00 -13.30 -4.15
C MET A 131 -12.77 -12.95 -2.88
N ALA A 132 -13.86 -12.17 -2.96
CA ALA A 132 -14.71 -11.88 -1.80
C ALA A 132 -15.43 -13.13 -1.29
N ALA A 133 -15.85 -14.03 -2.19
CA ALA A 133 -16.43 -15.33 -1.81
C ALA A 133 -15.38 -16.28 -1.20
N LEU A 134 -14.14 -16.27 -1.68
CA LEU A 134 -13.06 -17.03 -1.06
C LEU A 134 -12.67 -16.44 0.31
N ALA A 135 -12.68 -15.11 0.41
CA ALA A 135 -12.40 -14.37 1.62
C ALA A 135 -13.39 -14.65 2.76
N SER A 136 -14.66 -14.96 2.46
CA SER A 136 -15.64 -15.35 3.48
C SER A 136 -15.31 -16.68 4.16
N LEU A 137 -14.41 -17.49 3.57
CA LEU A 137 -13.87 -18.71 4.17
C LEU A 137 -12.65 -18.45 5.06
N MET A 138 -12.06 -17.25 5.01
CA MET A 138 -10.85 -16.88 5.74
C MET A 138 -11.19 -16.05 6.99
N GLY A 139 -10.73 -16.46 8.18
CA GLY A 139 -11.01 -15.73 9.42
C GLY A 139 -10.34 -14.36 9.51
N ALA A 140 -9.01 -14.30 9.36
CA ALA A 140 -8.22 -13.08 9.59
C ALA A 140 -8.03 -12.22 8.31
N LEU A 141 -9.12 -11.90 7.61
CA LEU A 141 -9.07 -11.28 6.28
C LEU A 141 -8.38 -9.91 6.26
N LEU A 142 -8.67 -9.05 7.25
CA LEU A 142 -8.07 -7.71 7.34
C LEU A 142 -6.54 -7.78 7.52
N GLN A 143 -6.08 -8.69 8.38
CA GLN A 143 -4.65 -8.90 8.62
C GLN A 143 -3.95 -9.39 7.35
N ALA A 144 -4.55 -10.36 6.64
CA ALA A 144 -4.01 -10.87 5.39
C ALA A 144 -3.91 -9.76 4.32
N ALA A 145 -4.96 -8.95 4.17
CA ALA A 145 -4.98 -7.84 3.23
C ALA A 145 -3.90 -6.79 3.54
N LEU A 146 -3.79 -6.36 4.80
CA LEU A 146 -2.77 -5.38 5.22
C LEU A 146 -1.35 -5.94 5.09
N SER A 147 -1.15 -7.23 5.36
CA SER A 147 0.15 -7.90 5.17
C SER A 147 0.57 -7.92 3.70
N ILE A 148 -0.35 -8.19 2.77
CA ILE A 148 -0.09 -8.17 1.32
C ILE A 148 0.29 -6.77 0.86
N ILE A 149 -0.47 -5.75 1.30
CA ILE A 149 -0.14 -4.33 1.02
C ILE A 149 1.26 -4.01 1.52
N GLY A 150 1.62 -4.43 2.73
CA GLY A 150 2.96 -4.20 3.28
C GLY A 150 4.06 -4.91 2.49
N MET A 151 3.88 -6.20 2.19
CA MET A 151 4.87 -7.02 1.47
C MET A 151 5.19 -6.49 0.07
N ILE A 152 4.15 -6.10 -0.68
CA ILE A 152 4.31 -5.62 -2.05
C ILE A 152 4.71 -4.15 -2.06
N GLY A 153 4.08 -3.36 -1.21
CA GLY A 153 4.25 -1.92 -1.17
C GLY A 153 5.61 -1.48 -0.62
N GLY A 154 6.14 -2.15 0.40
CA GLY A 154 7.40 -1.77 1.05
C GLY A 154 8.58 -1.67 0.08
N PRO A 155 8.91 -2.73 -0.67
CA PRO A 155 10.01 -2.71 -1.63
C PRO A 155 9.84 -1.67 -2.74
N LEU A 156 8.62 -1.47 -3.25
CA LEU A 156 8.32 -0.43 -4.23
C LEU A 156 8.55 0.97 -3.66
N LEU A 157 8.12 1.22 -2.41
CA LEU A 157 8.39 2.47 -1.73
C LEU A 157 9.90 2.70 -1.57
N GLY A 158 10.66 1.65 -1.25
CA GLY A 158 12.12 1.69 -1.20
C GLY A 158 12.76 2.05 -2.53
N LEU A 159 12.27 1.48 -3.64
CA LEU A 159 12.76 1.76 -4.98
C LEU A 159 12.56 3.21 -5.40
N PHE A 160 11.34 3.74 -5.23
CA PHE A 160 11.06 5.15 -5.56
C PHE A 160 11.82 6.10 -4.63
N SER A 161 11.87 5.78 -3.33
CA SER A 161 12.65 6.57 -2.36
C SER A 161 14.14 6.58 -2.71
N LEU A 162 14.69 5.46 -3.18
CA LEU A 162 16.07 5.36 -3.66
C LEU A 162 16.31 6.31 -4.83
N GLY A 163 15.44 6.29 -5.84
CA GLY A 163 15.56 7.16 -7.02
C GLY A 163 15.39 8.64 -6.72
N ILE A 164 14.53 8.99 -5.76
CA ILE A 164 14.21 10.38 -5.41
C ILE A 164 15.27 10.99 -4.47
N LEU A 165 15.76 10.21 -3.49
CA LEU A 165 16.58 10.71 -2.39
C LEU A 165 18.08 10.46 -2.58
N VAL A 166 18.48 9.47 -3.39
CA VAL A 166 19.87 9.05 -3.51
C VAL A 166 20.43 9.44 -4.89
N PRO A 167 21.28 10.49 -4.97
CA PRO A 167 21.73 11.06 -6.25
C PRO A 167 22.63 10.13 -7.07
N PHE A 168 23.25 9.14 -6.42
CA PHE A 168 24.16 8.18 -7.05
C PHE A 168 23.50 6.81 -7.26
N ALA A 169 22.19 6.68 -7.04
CA ALA A 169 21.48 5.44 -7.28
C ALA A 169 21.47 5.12 -8.78
N ASN A 170 21.77 3.87 -9.13
CA ASN A 170 21.78 3.40 -10.52
C ASN A 170 20.77 2.27 -10.73
N SER A 171 20.48 1.95 -12.00
CA SER A 171 19.49 0.93 -12.37
C SER A 171 19.81 -0.47 -11.83
N ILE A 172 21.10 -0.83 -11.76
CA ILE A 172 21.55 -2.14 -11.25
C ILE A 172 21.30 -2.25 -9.75
N GLY A 173 21.71 -1.24 -8.97
CA GLY A 173 21.46 -1.21 -7.53
C GLY A 173 19.97 -1.10 -7.20
N ALA A 174 19.22 -0.32 -7.98
CA ALA A 174 17.77 -0.24 -7.87
C ALA A 174 17.11 -1.62 -8.08
N LEU A 175 17.49 -2.36 -9.12
CA LEU A 175 16.96 -3.69 -9.41
C LEU A 175 17.33 -4.71 -8.31
N ILE A 176 18.60 -4.76 -7.90
CA ILE A 176 19.06 -5.73 -6.89
C ILE A 176 18.45 -5.40 -5.52
N GLY A 177 18.34 -4.12 -5.16
CA GLY A 177 17.65 -3.67 -3.97
C GLY A 177 16.17 -4.04 -3.97
N LEU A 178 15.48 -3.90 -5.11
CA LEU A 178 14.08 -4.28 -5.24
C LEU A 178 13.89 -5.80 -5.03
N ILE A 179 14.72 -6.62 -5.68
CA ILE A 179 14.69 -8.09 -5.54
C ILE A 179 14.95 -8.49 -4.08
N ALA A 180 15.96 -7.92 -3.44
CA ALA A 180 16.28 -8.20 -2.04
C ALA A 180 15.15 -7.78 -1.08
N GLY A 181 14.53 -6.63 -1.32
CA GLY A 181 13.39 -6.18 -0.53
C GLY A 181 12.17 -7.08 -0.67
N PHE A 182 11.82 -7.50 -1.90
CA PHE A 182 10.75 -8.49 -2.10
C PHE A 182 11.07 -9.82 -1.42
N ALA A 183 12.30 -10.31 -1.55
CA ALA A 183 12.72 -11.54 -0.89
C ALA A 183 12.56 -11.47 0.63
N ALA A 184 13.01 -10.37 1.27
CA ALA A 184 12.88 -10.18 2.71
C ALA A 184 11.41 -10.03 3.14
N SER A 185 10.62 -9.22 2.42
CA SER A 185 9.20 -9.01 2.69
C SER A 185 8.39 -10.30 2.56
N PHE A 186 8.58 -11.06 1.47
CA PHE A 186 7.89 -12.33 1.28
C PHE A 186 8.35 -13.39 2.27
N TRP A 187 9.64 -13.43 2.61
CA TRP A 187 10.15 -14.34 3.65
C TRP A 187 9.42 -14.13 4.98
N VAL A 188 9.37 -12.89 5.46
CA VAL A 188 8.71 -12.57 6.74
C VAL A 188 7.21 -12.77 6.63
N GLY A 189 6.57 -12.26 5.57
CA GLY A 189 5.12 -12.29 5.49
C GLY A 189 4.53 -13.67 5.21
N ILE A 190 5.16 -14.50 4.38
CA ILE A 190 4.75 -15.91 4.22
C ILE A 190 5.03 -16.67 5.50
N GLY A 191 6.21 -16.47 6.12
CA GLY A 191 6.55 -17.11 7.39
C GLY A 191 5.60 -16.76 8.53
N ALA A 192 5.13 -15.51 8.63
CA ALA A 192 4.14 -15.06 9.61
C ALA A 192 2.74 -15.64 9.39
N GLN A 193 2.42 -16.08 8.16
CA GLN A 193 1.16 -16.76 7.84
C GLN A 193 1.26 -18.26 8.11
N LEU A 194 2.43 -18.88 7.87
CA LEU A 194 2.69 -20.29 8.17
C LEU A 194 2.85 -20.53 9.67
N TYR A 195 3.49 -19.61 10.39
CA TYR A 195 3.78 -19.69 11.81
C TYR A 195 3.20 -18.46 12.53
N PRO A 196 1.89 -18.47 12.83
CA PRO A 196 1.26 -17.33 13.47
C PRO A 196 1.85 -17.04 14.86
N PRO A 197 1.95 -15.76 15.26
CA PRO A 197 2.40 -15.38 16.60
C PRO A 197 1.44 -15.87 17.69
N LEU A 198 1.96 -16.01 18.92
CA LEU A 198 1.19 -16.40 20.09
C LEU A 198 -0.01 -15.48 20.37
N ASP A 199 -1.04 -16.04 21.00
CA ASP A 199 -2.30 -15.36 21.35
C ASP A 199 -2.09 -14.13 22.24
N GLU A 200 -1.07 -14.13 23.09
CA GLU A 200 -0.67 -12.97 23.90
C GLU A 200 -0.32 -11.73 23.05
N ARG A 201 0.16 -11.94 21.82
CA ARG A 201 0.60 -10.86 20.92
C ARG A 201 -0.44 -10.49 19.88
N THR A 202 -1.38 -11.39 19.58
CA THR A 202 -2.46 -11.17 18.62
C THR A 202 -3.75 -10.68 19.29
N MET A 203 -3.89 -10.86 20.62
CA MET A 203 -5.08 -10.53 21.40
C MET A 203 -6.37 -10.95 20.65
N PRO A 204 -6.52 -12.27 20.37
CA PRO A 204 -7.69 -12.77 19.70
C PRO A 204 -8.91 -12.49 20.58
N LEU A 205 -10.05 -12.19 19.94
CA LEU A 205 -11.28 -12.07 20.70
C LEU A 205 -11.67 -13.47 21.16
N SER A 206 -11.96 -13.65 22.45
CA SER A 206 -12.46 -14.92 22.96
C SER A 206 -13.79 -15.25 22.27
N LEU A 207 -13.82 -16.36 21.54
CA LEU A 207 -15.05 -16.91 21.00
C LEU A 207 -15.75 -17.66 22.13
N GLU A 208 -16.53 -16.95 22.94
CA GLU A 208 -17.36 -17.58 23.98
C GLU A 208 -18.67 -18.10 23.36
N THR A 209 -18.89 -19.41 23.43
CA THR A 209 -20.12 -20.08 22.98
C THR A 209 -21.19 -20.09 24.06
N TYR A 210 -21.28 -19.05 24.89
CA TYR A 210 -22.27 -18.97 25.95
C TYR A 210 -23.68 -18.90 25.34
N GLY A 211 -24.46 -19.98 25.50
CA GLY A 211 -25.80 -20.13 24.91
C GLY A 211 -25.89 -21.05 23.68
N CYS A 212 -24.79 -21.66 23.24
CA CYS A 212 -24.84 -22.69 22.20
C CYS A 212 -25.24 -24.04 22.84
N ASN A 213 -26.54 -24.27 22.98
CA ASN A 213 -27.09 -25.49 23.59
C ASN A 213 -26.98 -26.66 22.58
N ASN A 214 -25.81 -27.30 22.50
CA ASN A 214 -25.68 -28.55 21.77
C ASN A 214 -26.42 -29.63 22.55
N THR A 215 -27.69 -29.83 22.22
CA THR A 215 -28.47 -30.99 22.67
C THR A 215 -27.87 -32.24 22.02
N TYR A 216 -26.85 -32.81 22.66
CA TYR A 216 -26.26 -34.09 22.28
C TYR A 216 -27.26 -35.21 22.59
N ASN A 217 -28.23 -35.43 21.69
CA ASN A 217 -28.92 -36.70 21.59
C ASN A 217 -28.26 -37.51 20.48
N GLY A 218 -27.68 -38.64 20.89
CA GLY A 218 -26.83 -39.48 20.06
C GLY A 218 -27.50 -39.94 18.77
N SER A 219 -26.81 -39.72 17.67
CA SER A 219 -26.44 -40.77 16.71
C SER A 219 -25.61 -40.15 15.60
N ASN A 220 -24.34 -40.53 15.58
CA ASN A 220 -23.46 -40.65 14.41
C ASN A 220 -23.89 -39.86 13.18
N TRP A 221 -23.42 -38.61 13.04
CA TRP A 221 -22.83 -38.10 11.79
C TRP A 221 -21.75 -37.07 12.13
N MET A 222 -20.52 -37.40 11.76
CA MET A 222 -19.41 -36.46 11.68
C MET A 222 -19.69 -35.50 10.52
N THR A 223 -20.53 -34.50 10.78
CA THR A 223 -20.61 -33.29 9.97
C THR A 223 -20.67 -32.11 10.92
N THR A 224 -19.59 -31.98 11.71
CA THR A 224 -19.09 -30.64 12.00
C THR A 224 -18.98 -29.94 10.66
N THR A 225 -19.77 -28.89 10.46
CA THR A 225 -19.38 -27.75 9.62
C THR A 225 -18.17 -27.09 10.26
N ALA A 226 -17.06 -27.85 10.36
CA ALA A 226 -15.75 -27.27 10.42
C ALA A 226 -15.63 -26.48 9.13
N MET A 227 -15.43 -25.17 9.27
CA MET A 227 -15.04 -24.28 8.19
C MET A 227 -13.96 -25.01 7.36
N PRO A 228 -14.24 -25.40 6.10
CA PRO A 228 -13.30 -26.18 5.32
C PRO A 228 -12.30 -25.23 4.67
N PHE A 229 -11.61 -24.43 5.48
CA PHE A 229 -10.33 -23.80 5.11
C PHE A 229 -9.66 -23.17 6.34
N SER A 230 -9.39 -23.98 7.36
CA SER A 230 -8.21 -23.67 8.18
C SER A 230 -7.01 -23.76 7.24
N THR A 231 -6.35 -22.64 6.96
CA THR A 231 -4.99 -22.63 6.39
C THR A 231 -4.00 -23.09 7.46
N THR A 232 -4.21 -24.31 7.95
CA THR A 232 -3.27 -25.10 8.73
C THR A 232 -2.92 -26.32 7.90
N ALA A 233 -2.37 -26.10 6.71
CA ALA A 233 -1.75 -27.17 5.93
C ALA A 233 -0.45 -27.70 6.57
N LEU A 234 -0.08 -27.20 7.76
CA LEU A 234 1.05 -27.66 8.59
C LEU A 234 0.74 -27.53 10.09
N GLN A 235 -0.45 -27.96 10.55
CA GLN A 235 -0.57 -28.38 11.95
C GLN A 235 0.09 -29.76 12.10
N GLY A 236 1.42 -29.76 12.11
CA GLY A 236 2.16 -30.81 12.78
C GLY A 236 1.99 -30.62 14.29
N HIS A 237 1.72 -31.72 14.98
CA HIS A 237 1.87 -31.89 16.43
C HIS A 237 2.96 -31.00 17.02
N ASP A 238 2.65 -30.31 18.13
CA ASP A 238 3.59 -29.71 19.09
C ASP A 238 4.98 -29.38 18.50
N VAL A 239 5.01 -28.50 17.49
CA VAL A 239 6.28 -28.04 16.94
C VAL A 239 6.91 -27.15 18.00
N GLU A 240 8.01 -27.63 18.59
CA GLU A 240 8.86 -26.85 19.50
C GLU A 240 9.20 -25.53 18.81
N ARG A 241 8.69 -24.42 19.36
CA ARG A 241 8.82 -23.10 18.73
C ARG A 241 10.29 -22.71 18.70
N THR A 242 10.79 -22.46 17.49
CA THR A 242 12.15 -21.95 17.33
C THR A 242 12.21 -20.45 17.61
N PRO A 243 13.35 -19.89 18.03
CA PRO A 243 13.50 -18.44 18.26
C PRO A 243 13.25 -17.61 16.99
N LEU A 244 13.36 -18.22 15.81
CA LEU A 244 13.03 -17.60 14.55
C LEU A 244 11.50 -17.41 14.39
N MET A 245 10.70 -18.40 14.79
CA MET A 245 9.23 -18.30 14.78
C MET A 245 8.74 -17.25 15.78
N ASP A 246 9.33 -17.25 16.98
CA ASP A 246 8.91 -16.35 18.05
C ASP A 246 9.39 -14.91 17.88
N ASN A 247 10.37 -14.64 17.03
CA ASN A 247 10.81 -13.25 16.80
C ASN A 247 10.51 -12.82 15.37
N TRP A 248 11.10 -13.50 14.38
CA TRP A 248 11.07 -13.06 12.99
C TRP A 248 9.68 -13.14 12.36
N TYR A 249 8.96 -14.25 12.59
CA TYR A 249 7.60 -14.45 12.06
C TYR A 249 6.51 -13.83 12.94
N SER A 250 6.87 -13.45 14.17
CA SER A 250 5.98 -12.73 15.08
C SER A 250 5.97 -11.21 14.86
N LEU A 251 6.78 -10.69 13.94
CA LEU A 251 6.81 -9.26 13.63
C LEU A 251 5.41 -8.73 13.26
N SER A 252 5.07 -7.53 13.74
CA SER A 252 3.82 -6.90 13.35
C SER A 252 3.74 -6.72 11.82
N TYR A 253 2.59 -7.09 11.23
CA TYR A 253 2.38 -6.98 9.79
C TYR A 253 2.49 -5.53 9.27
N LEU A 254 2.29 -4.54 10.15
CA LEU A 254 2.50 -3.13 9.83
C LEU A 254 3.96 -2.79 9.51
N TYR A 255 4.91 -3.56 10.06
CA TYR A 255 6.34 -3.37 9.80
C TYR A 255 6.83 -4.08 8.54
N PHE A 256 6.02 -4.89 7.87
CA PHE A 256 6.45 -5.56 6.63
C PHE A 256 6.79 -4.53 5.54
N SER A 257 6.01 -3.45 5.46
CA SER A 257 6.30 -2.34 4.55
C SER A 257 7.64 -1.67 4.89
N THR A 258 7.83 -1.32 6.17
CA THR A 258 9.06 -0.69 6.66
C THR A 258 10.29 -1.57 6.39
N LEU A 259 10.22 -2.86 6.70
CA LEU A 259 11.30 -3.82 6.46
C LEU A 259 11.66 -3.87 4.97
N GLY A 260 10.67 -4.06 4.10
CA GLY A 260 10.88 -4.09 2.66
C GLY A 260 11.51 -2.79 2.13
N THR A 261 11.03 -1.64 2.58
CA THR A 261 11.58 -0.32 2.20
C THR A 261 13.03 -0.17 2.63
N LEU A 262 13.34 -0.50 3.90
CA LEU A 262 14.70 -0.36 4.44
C LEU A 262 15.69 -1.32 3.76
N VAL A 263 15.30 -2.58 3.52
CA VAL A 263 16.14 -3.55 2.82
C VAL A 263 16.41 -3.09 1.38
N THR A 264 15.39 -2.64 0.66
CA THR A 264 15.56 -2.12 -0.70
C THR A 264 16.48 -0.90 -0.75
N LEU A 265 16.30 0.06 0.16
CA LEU A 265 17.17 1.23 0.24
C LEU A 265 18.61 0.83 0.57
N PHE A 266 18.81 0.01 1.59
CA PHE A 266 20.13 -0.38 2.06
C PHE A 266 20.92 -1.15 0.99
N VAL A 267 20.32 -2.21 0.44
CA VAL A 267 20.95 -3.01 -0.62
C VAL A 267 21.13 -2.19 -1.88
N GLY A 268 20.15 -1.36 -2.24
CA GLY A 268 20.22 -0.49 -3.41
C GLY A 268 21.36 0.51 -3.33
N ILE A 269 21.53 1.18 -2.19
CA ILE A 269 22.65 2.10 -1.93
C ILE A 269 23.99 1.36 -2.02
N LEU A 270 24.13 0.21 -1.35
CA LEU A 270 25.38 -0.55 -1.31
C LEU A 270 25.82 -0.99 -2.71
N VAL A 271 24.88 -1.54 -3.49
CA VAL A 271 25.15 -2.01 -4.84
C VAL A 271 25.41 -0.84 -5.78
N SER A 272 24.65 0.27 -5.68
CA SER A 272 24.90 1.44 -6.51
C SER A 272 26.26 2.09 -6.24
N LEU A 273 26.74 2.09 -4.98
CA LEU A 273 28.10 2.51 -4.66
C LEU A 273 29.15 1.59 -5.29
N SER A 274 28.92 0.28 -5.25
CA SER A 274 29.85 -0.73 -5.77
C SER A 274 29.90 -0.79 -7.30
N THR A 275 28.79 -0.48 -7.97
CA THR A 275 28.64 -0.57 -9.44
C THR A 275 28.87 0.78 -10.16
N GLY A 276 29.47 1.75 -9.47
CA GLY A 276 29.94 3.00 -10.09
C GLY A 276 28.91 4.12 -10.18
N GLY A 277 27.86 4.11 -9.36
CA GLY A 277 26.82 5.15 -9.34
C GLY A 277 27.34 6.59 -9.13
N ARG A 278 28.50 6.76 -8.48
CA ARG A 278 29.16 8.07 -8.32
C ARG A 278 29.66 8.71 -9.63
N LYS A 279 29.71 7.96 -10.72
CA LYS A 279 30.17 8.46 -12.03
C LYS A 279 29.03 9.05 -12.87
N GLN A 280 27.80 9.05 -12.37
CA GLN A 280 26.63 9.53 -13.11
C GLN A 280 26.48 11.05 -13.00
N ASN A 281 26.24 11.71 -14.13
CA ASN A 281 25.78 13.10 -14.16
C ASN A 281 24.26 13.10 -14.11
N LEU A 282 23.69 13.36 -12.93
CA LEU A 282 22.25 13.50 -12.74
C LEU A 282 21.86 14.98 -12.79
N ASP A 283 20.78 15.29 -13.51
CA ASP A 283 20.15 16.60 -13.42
C ASP A 283 19.48 16.73 -12.04
N ARG A 284 19.89 17.74 -11.26
CA ARG A 284 19.43 17.97 -9.89
C ARG A 284 17.91 18.20 -9.80
N LYS A 285 17.27 18.55 -10.92
CA LYS A 285 15.83 18.79 -10.99
C LYS A 285 14.95 17.57 -10.70
N PHE A 286 15.48 16.36 -10.90
CA PHE A 286 14.74 15.11 -10.64
C PHE A 286 14.91 14.57 -9.22
N LEU A 287 15.75 15.21 -8.41
CA LEU A 287 16.03 14.82 -7.03
C LEU A 287 15.30 15.75 -6.08
N LEU A 288 14.79 15.19 -4.99
CA LEU A 288 14.21 16.00 -3.93
C LEU A 288 15.36 16.60 -3.13
N THR A 289 15.57 17.91 -3.27
CA THR A 289 16.69 18.58 -2.59
C THR A 289 16.31 18.88 -1.14
N LYS A 290 17.32 19.12 -0.30
CA LYS A 290 17.10 19.53 1.10
C LYS A 290 16.29 20.82 1.19
N GLU A 291 16.44 21.69 0.19
CA GLU A 291 15.73 22.96 0.07
C GLU A 291 14.22 22.73 -0.14
N ASP A 292 13.82 21.76 -0.96
CA ASP A 292 12.41 21.41 -1.21
C ASP A 292 11.71 20.84 0.04
N ILE A 293 12.44 20.10 0.88
CA ILE A 293 11.93 19.55 2.14
C ILE A 293 11.73 20.69 3.16
N LEU A 294 12.69 21.61 3.27
CA LEU A 294 12.59 22.72 4.21
C LEU A 294 11.55 23.76 3.78
N PHE A 295 11.39 24.02 2.49
CA PHE A 295 10.48 25.06 1.99
C PHE A 295 9.01 24.82 2.36
N ASN A 296 8.60 23.56 2.54
CA ASN A 296 7.25 23.22 3.00
C ASN A 296 7.01 23.46 4.50
N PHE A 297 8.07 23.59 5.30
CA PHE A 297 7.98 23.90 6.73
C PHE A 297 8.27 25.37 7.03
N ASP A 298 8.92 26.09 6.11
CA ASP A 298 9.41 27.45 6.32
C ASP A 298 8.42 28.48 5.75
N ASN A 299 7.30 28.68 6.45
CA ASN A 299 6.27 29.70 6.13
C ASN A 299 6.78 31.16 6.24
N PHE A 300 8.09 31.38 6.42
CA PHE A 300 8.66 32.69 6.80
C PHE A 300 9.86 33.18 5.98
N LYS A 301 10.28 32.52 4.90
CA LYS A 301 11.32 33.09 4.02
C LYS A 301 10.74 33.82 2.81
N LYS A 302 11.08 35.12 2.75
CA LYS A 302 10.80 36.06 1.67
C LYS A 302 11.06 35.44 0.30
N LYS A 303 10.08 35.61 -0.59
CA LYS A 303 10.19 35.41 -2.04
C LYS A 303 11.44 36.10 -2.58
N GLU A 304 12.51 35.36 -2.82
CA GLU A 304 13.65 35.86 -3.60
C GLU A 304 14.20 34.75 -4.50
N GLN A 305 13.37 34.39 -5.49
CA GLN A 305 13.78 34.22 -6.89
C GLN A 305 12.47 34.15 -7.68
N VAL A 306 12.14 35.24 -8.35
CA VAL A 306 11.02 35.29 -9.29
C VAL A 306 11.43 34.44 -10.50
N PHE A 307 11.10 33.15 -10.46
CA PHE A 307 10.80 32.43 -11.69
C PHE A 307 9.70 33.26 -12.37
N SER A 308 10.03 33.88 -13.52
CA SER A 308 9.05 34.60 -14.32
C SER A 308 8.06 33.59 -14.89
N TYR A 309 7.09 33.21 -14.08
CA TYR A 309 5.96 32.39 -14.44
C TYR A 309 5.05 33.27 -15.30
N LYS A 310 5.10 33.12 -16.63
CA LYS A 310 4.01 33.62 -17.47
C LYS A 310 2.82 32.70 -17.22
N SER A 311 1.96 33.07 -16.28
CA SER A 311 0.63 32.50 -16.18
C SER A 311 -0.12 32.89 -17.45
N HIS A 312 -0.38 31.93 -18.33
CA HIS A 312 -1.44 32.12 -19.31
C HIS A 312 -2.77 32.32 -18.57
N PRO A 313 -3.67 33.19 -19.05
CA PRO A 313 -4.93 33.44 -18.38
C PRO A 313 -5.66 32.11 -18.23
N VAL A 314 -6.08 31.86 -16.98
CA VAL A 314 -6.94 30.76 -16.57
C VAL A 314 -8.17 30.80 -17.48
N GLU A 315 -8.26 29.88 -18.46
CA GLU A 315 -9.58 29.54 -19.00
C GLU A 315 -10.42 29.06 -17.81
N GLU A 316 -11.66 29.53 -17.71
CA GLU A 316 -12.60 29.41 -16.58
C GLU A 316 -13.04 27.95 -16.25
N GLY A 317 -12.11 27.01 -16.23
CA GLY A 317 -12.33 25.58 -16.09
C GLY A 317 -11.67 24.96 -14.86
N GLY A 318 -11.61 25.66 -13.72
CA GLY A 318 -11.44 25.04 -12.39
C GLY A 318 -10.33 23.99 -12.24
N THR A 319 -9.14 24.21 -12.79
CA THR A 319 -8.01 23.26 -12.69
C THR A 319 -7.04 23.66 -11.58
N ASP A 320 -7.17 23.04 -10.40
CA ASP A 320 -6.23 23.19 -9.27
C ASP A 320 -5.16 22.08 -9.21
N ASN A 321 -5.12 21.18 -10.20
CA ASN A 321 -4.07 20.18 -10.34
C ASN A 321 -2.88 20.67 -11.20
N PRO A 322 -1.67 20.80 -10.62
CA PRO A 322 -0.48 21.23 -11.37
C PRO A 322 -0.05 20.27 -12.50
N ALA A 323 -0.49 19.00 -12.50
CA ALA A 323 -0.25 18.07 -13.61
C ALA A 323 -0.97 18.45 -14.92
N PHE A 324 -2.00 19.31 -14.83
CA PHE A 324 -2.77 19.81 -15.98
C PHE A 324 -2.47 21.25 -16.35
N ASN A 325 -1.62 21.94 -15.59
CA ASN A 325 -1.05 23.18 -16.07
C ASN A 325 -0.02 22.81 -17.14
N HIS A 326 -0.17 23.34 -18.36
CA HIS A 326 0.85 23.26 -19.39
C HIS A 326 2.12 23.91 -18.86
N ILE A 327 3.02 23.13 -18.27
CA ILE A 327 4.33 23.61 -17.85
C ILE A 327 5.23 23.59 -19.08
N GLU A 328 5.16 24.64 -19.90
CA GLU A 328 6.21 24.91 -20.88
C GLU A 328 7.46 25.37 -20.13
N MET A 329 8.46 24.49 -20.03
CA MET A 329 9.79 24.88 -19.56
C MET A 329 10.56 25.47 -20.73
N ASN A 330 10.43 26.78 -20.92
CA ASN A 330 11.28 27.49 -21.87
C ASN A 330 12.71 27.56 -21.34
N PHE A 331 13.61 26.79 -21.95
CA PHE A 331 15.05 26.90 -21.73
C PHE A 331 15.53 28.18 -22.40
N THR A 332 16.01 29.12 -21.60
CA THR A 332 16.79 30.26 -22.10
C THR A 332 18.26 29.90 -22.00
N ASP A 333 18.87 29.58 -23.12
CA ASP A 333 20.33 29.51 -23.27
C ASP A 333 20.91 30.94 -23.07
N PRO A 334 22.15 31.13 -22.58
CA PRO A 334 22.75 32.46 -22.38
C PRO A 334 22.84 33.30 -23.67
N SER A 335 22.59 32.67 -24.83
CA SER A 335 22.56 33.27 -26.16
C SER A 335 21.18 33.79 -26.59
N GLY A 336 20.13 33.63 -25.78
CA GLY A 336 18.80 34.20 -26.05
C GLY A 336 17.96 33.51 -27.12
N ARG A 337 18.31 32.28 -27.55
CA ARG A 337 17.48 31.48 -28.46
C ARG A 337 16.59 30.50 -27.69
N THR A 338 15.28 30.67 -27.83
CA THR A 338 14.25 29.73 -27.36
C THR A 338 14.16 28.54 -28.32
N SER A 339 14.60 27.36 -27.88
CA SER A 339 14.32 26.09 -28.54
C SER A 339 13.24 25.37 -27.74
N GLY A 340 11.98 25.51 -28.16
CA GLY A 340 10.87 24.76 -27.58
C GLY A 340 10.91 23.31 -28.08
N THR A 341 11.14 22.36 -27.18
CA THR A 341 10.88 20.93 -27.44
C THR A 341 9.53 20.60 -26.80
N HIS A 342 8.57 20.20 -27.63
CA HIS A 342 7.28 19.68 -27.19
C HIS A 342 7.46 18.33 -26.49
N LEU A 343 6.92 18.20 -25.27
CA LEU A 343 6.64 16.92 -24.62
C LEU A 343 5.14 16.77 -24.48
#